data_AF-A0A1S1HPV5-F1
#
_entry.id   AF-A0A1S1HPV5-F1
#
_cell.length_a   1.000
_cell.length_b   1.000
_cell.length_c   1.000
_cell.angle_alpha   90.00
_cell.angle_beta   90.00
_cell.angle_gamma   90.00
#
_symmetry.space_group_name_H-M   'P 1'
#
loop_
_entity.id
_entity.type
_entity.pdbx_description
1 polymer ?
#
loop_
_entity_poly.entity_id
_entity_poly.type
_entity_poly.pdbx_seq_one_letter_code
_entity_poly.pdbx_strand_id
1 'polypeptide(L)'
;MNKIFYVIIALFLLGSAFLFGMTLNYKDDSNMIERVERTVLGYLENPKLETFKDVSYHFNKISHNGGEVGYVCGFVSRHYDFSRKTEDKRFIVKTYTRPDGAINISIPVIDGIDELLTEAQVDGLWTKYCEAPTTKAIQ
;
A
#
# COMPACT_ATOMS: atom_id res chain seq x y z
N MET A 1 32.14 2.93 44.02
CA MET A 1 31.00 3.33 43.18
C MET A 1 29.95 2.24 43.26
N ASN A 2 28.77 2.54 43.82
CA ASN A 2 27.84 1.52 44.32
C ASN A 2 27.09 0.83 43.17
N LYS A 3 26.99 -0.51 43.16
CA LYS A 3 26.35 -1.29 42.06
C LYS A 3 24.92 -0.83 41.74
N ILE A 4 24.20 -0.37 42.76
CA ILE A 4 22.85 0.20 42.66
C ILE A 4 22.80 1.41 41.73
N PHE A 5 23.85 2.23 41.72
CA PHE A 5 23.91 3.44 40.89
C PHE A 5 23.95 3.09 39.40
N TYR A 6 24.64 2.02 39.02
CA TYR A 6 24.67 1.53 37.64
C TYR A 6 23.31 0.99 37.17
N VAL A 7 22.57 0.32 38.06
CA VAL A 7 21.23 -0.20 37.73
C VAL A 7 20.25 0.95 37.48
N ILE A 8 20.30 2.00 38.30
CA ILE A 8 19.46 3.19 38.11
C ILE A 8 19.79 3.89 36.78
N ILE A 9 21.08 4.06 36.47
CA ILE A 9 21.51 4.65 35.19
C ILE A 9 21.03 3.81 34.01
N ALA A 10 21.15 2.49 34.06
CA ALA A 10 20.71 1.60 32.99
C ALA A 10 19.19 1.70 32.75
N LEU A 11 18.39 1.73 33.83
CA LEU A 11 16.94 1.92 33.73
C LEU A 11 16.58 3.27 33.12
N PHE A 12 17.30 4.33 33.49
CA PHE A 12 17.08 5.65 32.94
C PHE A 12 17.39 5.71 31.44
N LEU A 13 18.49 5.08 31.01
CA LEU A 13 18.88 5.00 29.60
C LEU A 13 17.90 4.17 28.77
N LEU A 14 17.41 3.06 29.30
CA LEU A 14 16.40 2.24 28.63
C LEU A 14 15.05 2.96 28.53
N GLY A 15 14.63 3.62 29.61
CA GLY A 15 13.40 4.40 29.63
C GLY A 15 13.46 5.59 28.68
N SER A 16 14.58 6.32 28.65
CA SER A 16 14.75 7.45 27.73
C SER A 16 14.82 6.99 26.28
N ALA A 17 15.51 5.89 25.96
CA ALA A 17 15.54 5.32 24.62
C ALA A 17 14.14 4.88 24.15
N PHE A 18 13.34 4.29 25.04
CA PHE A 18 11.97 3.89 24.73
C PHE A 18 11.06 5.09 24.44
N LEU A 19 11.08 6.10 25.31
CA LEU A 19 10.32 7.33 25.11
C LEU A 19 10.76 8.06 23.83
N PHE A 20 12.06 8.11 23.57
CA PHE A 20 12.60 8.71 22.37
C PHE A 20 12.15 7.96 21.11
N GLY A 21 12.18 6.61 21.15
CA GLY A 21 11.65 5.76 20.08
C GLY A 21 10.16 6.00 19.78
N MET A 22 9.34 6.26 20.80
CA MET A 22 7.93 6.62 20.62
C MET A 22 7.74 8.02 20.01
N THR A 23 8.64 8.96 20.28
CA THR A 23 8.59 10.31 19.69
C THR A 23 9.08 10.37 18.25
N LEU A 24 9.83 9.35 17.80
CA LEU A 24 10.18 9.19 16.39
C LEU A 24 8.90 8.82 15.63
N ASN A 25 8.18 9.84 15.18
CA ASN A 25 7.18 9.69 14.13
C ASN A 25 7.92 9.22 12.87
N TYR A 26 7.94 7.90 12.66
CA TYR A 26 8.38 7.31 11.40
C TYR A 26 7.38 7.77 10.33
N LYS A 27 7.68 8.90 9.70
CA LYS A 27 7.03 9.32 8.48
C LYS A 27 7.62 8.42 7.40
N ASP A 28 6.92 7.33 7.13
CA ASP A 28 7.21 6.49 5.99
C ASP A 28 6.94 7.33 4.73
N ASP A 29 7.97 8.05 4.27
CA ASP A 29 7.96 8.83 3.03
C ASP A 29 7.91 7.93 1.78
N SER A 30 7.71 6.61 1.97
CA SER A 30 7.46 5.70 0.87
C SER A 30 6.28 6.21 0.03
N ASN A 31 6.52 6.32 -1.26
CA ASN A 31 5.53 6.71 -2.24
C ASN A 31 4.29 5.80 -2.10
N MET A 32 3.08 6.37 -2.19
CA MET A 32 1.82 5.62 -2.09
C MET A 32 1.82 4.35 -2.93
N ILE A 33 2.36 4.45 -4.15
CA ILE A 33 2.47 3.33 -5.09
C ILE A 33 3.30 2.19 -4.49
N GLU A 34 4.46 2.49 -3.90
CA GLU A 34 5.33 1.49 -3.30
C GLU A 34 4.67 0.78 -2.11
N ARG A 35 3.86 1.51 -1.32
CA ARG A 35 3.06 0.89 -0.24
C ARG A 35 1.98 -0.03 -0.80
N VAL A 36 1.34 0.36 -1.89
CA VAL A 36 0.36 -0.47 -2.57
C VAL A 36 1.03 -1.73 -3.13
N GLU A 37 2.15 -1.60 -3.84
CA GLU A 37 2.90 -2.74 -4.38
C GLU A 37 3.30 -3.73 -3.28
N ARG A 38 3.88 -3.24 -2.17
CA ARG A 38 4.17 -4.07 -0.99
C ARG A 38 2.93 -4.76 -0.42
N THR A 39 1.80 -4.06 -0.40
CA THR A 39 0.53 -4.64 0.06
C THR A 39 0.10 -5.75 -0.89
N VAL A 40 0.08 -5.51 -2.21
CA VAL A 40 -0.30 -6.51 -3.22
C VAL A 40 0.59 -7.76 -3.12
N LEU A 41 1.92 -7.59 -3.01
CA LEU A 41 2.86 -8.71 -2.82
C LEU A 41 2.49 -9.57 -1.61
N GLY A 42 2.01 -8.95 -0.52
CA GLY A 42 1.61 -9.67 0.69
C GLY A 42 0.41 -10.62 0.50
N TYR A 43 -0.37 -10.46 -0.56
CA TYR A 43 -1.49 -11.34 -0.90
C TYR A 43 -1.12 -12.41 -1.95
N LEU A 44 0.12 -12.42 -2.44
CA LEU A 44 0.60 -13.40 -3.41
C LEU A 44 1.33 -14.54 -2.70
N GLU A 45 1.27 -15.74 -3.28
CA GLU A 45 1.91 -16.92 -2.69
C GLU A 45 3.44 -16.84 -2.69
N ASN A 46 4.06 -16.20 -3.69
CA ASN A 46 5.51 -16.25 -3.92
C ASN A 46 6.17 -14.87 -4.19
N PRO A 47 5.99 -13.86 -3.32
CA PRO A 47 6.21 -12.41 -3.54
C PRO A 47 7.58 -11.96 -4.08
N LYS A 48 8.57 -12.86 -4.21
CA LYS A 48 9.92 -12.57 -4.73
C LYS A 48 10.03 -12.74 -6.24
N LEU A 49 9.04 -13.32 -6.90
CA LEU A 49 9.07 -13.64 -8.33
C LEU A 49 8.12 -12.75 -9.14
N GLU A 50 7.49 -11.78 -8.49
CA GLU A 50 6.49 -10.93 -9.09
C GLU A 50 7.06 -9.58 -9.47
N THR A 51 6.61 -9.09 -10.61
CA THR A 51 6.96 -7.75 -11.09
C THR A 51 5.71 -6.96 -11.38
N PHE A 52 5.78 -5.66 -11.10
CA PHE A 52 4.70 -4.71 -11.36
C PHE A 52 4.89 -4.04 -12.72
N LYS A 53 3.78 -3.78 -13.41
CA LYS A 53 3.74 -3.04 -14.68
C LYS A 53 2.54 -2.10 -14.71
N ASP A 54 2.71 -0.98 -15.42
CA ASP A 54 1.69 0.04 -15.66
C ASP A 54 0.94 0.48 -14.40
N VAL A 55 1.68 0.57 -13.28
CA VAL A 55 1.10 0.98 -12.00
C VAL A 55 0.90 2.48 -11.96
N SER A 56 -0.34 2.90 -11.80
CA SER A 56 -0.68 4.31 -11.74
C SER A 56 -1.81 4.61 -10.77
N TYR A 57 -1.85 5.86 -10.33
CA TYR A 57 -2.85 6.35 -9.40
C TYR A 57 -3.96 7.12 -10.13
N HIS A 58 -5.19 6.81 -9.75
CA HIS A 58 -6.42 7.40 -10.27
C HIS A 58 -7.19 8.07 -9.13
N PHE A 59 -7.26 9.39 -9.17
CA PHE A 59 -8.11 10.16 -8.27
C PHE A 59 -9.59 9.85 -8.51
N ASN A 60 -10.38 9.70 -7.45
CA ASN A 60 -11.82 9.53 -7.53
C ASN A 60 -12.58 10.71 -6.92
N LYS A 61 -12.35 11.03 -5.65
CA LYS A 61 -13.06 12.12 -4.97
C LYS A 61 -12.38 12.59 -3.68
N ILE A 62 -12.81 13.74 -3.18
CA ILE A 62 -12.58 14.16 -1.80
C ILE A 62 -13.71 13.61 -0.91
N SER A 63 -13.36 13.00 0.21
CA SER A 63 -14.27 12.50 1.23
C SER A 63 -14.85 13.65 2.07
N HIS A 64 -15.96 13.41 2.76
CA HIS A 64 -16.61 14.41 3.62
C HIS A 64 -15.71 14.97 4.73
N ASN A 65 -14.69 14.20 5.13
CA ASN A 65 -13.69 14.61 6.12
C ASN A 65 -12.44 15.26 5.49
N GLY A 66 -12.51 15.66 4.22
CA GLY A 66 -11.44 16.38 3.52
C GLY A 66 -10.28 15.51 3.02
N GLY A 67 -10.30 14.20 3.25
CA GLY A 67 -9.28 13.30 2.73
C GLY A 67 -9.53 12.88 1.29
N GLU A 68 -8.46 12.62 0.55
CA GLU A 68 -8.49 12.20 -0.85
C GLU A 68 -8.74 10.70 -0.96
N VAL A 69 -9.69 10.30 -1.80
CA VAL A 69 -9.98 8.90 -2.15
C VAL A 69 -9.58 8.69 -3.60
N GLY A 70 -8.80 7.65 -3.85
CA GLY A 70 -8.47 7.21 -5.20
C GLY A 70 -8.20 5.71 -5.25
N TYR A 71 -7.65 5.29 -6.38
CA TYR A 71 -7.34 3.90 -6.67
C TYR A 71 -5.95 3.81 -7.30
N VAL A 72 -5.16 2.85 -6.86
CA VAL A 72 -3.95 2.45 -7.57
C VAL A 72 -4.26 1.19 -8.35
N CYS A 73 -4.02 1.25 -9.65
CA CYS A 73 -4.30 0.18 -10.59
C CYS A 73 -3.01 -0.20 -11.30
N GLY A 74 -2.89 -1.47 -11.70
CA GLY A 74 -1.77 -1.94 -12.50
C GLY A 74 -1.84 -3.43 -12.72
N PHE A 75 -0.73 -3.98 -13.19
CA PHE A 75 -0.58 -5.42 -13.45
C PHE A 75 0.52 -5.99 -12.57
N VAL A 76 0.29 -7.22 -12.10
CA VAL A 76 1.29 -8.02 -11.41
C VAL A 76 1.52 -9.32 -12.20
N SER A 77 2.77 -9.55 -12.55
CA SER A 77 3.23 -10.66 -13.36
C SER A 77 3.94 -11.68 -12.50
N ARG A 78 3.59 -12.98 -12.58
CA ARG A 78 4.34 -14.06 -11.89
C ARG A 78 5.43 -14.61 -12.80
N HIS A 79 6.70 -14.55 -12.39
CA HIS A 79 7.79 -15.21 -13.12
C HIS A 79 7.91 -16.66 -12.68
N TYR A 80 7.40 -17.58 -13.50
CA TYR A 80 7.77 -18.99 -13.43
C TYR A 80 8.87 -19.25 -14.47
N ASP A 81 10.13 -19.32 -14.03
CA ASP A 81 11.31 -19.78 -14.77
C ASP A 81 11.21 -19.75 -16.31
N PHE A 82 11.75 -18.69 -16.93
CA PHE A 82 12.18 -18.48 -18.34
C PHE A 82 11.36 -19.05 -19.52
N SER A 83 10.29 -19.82 -19.31
CA SER A 83 9.69 -20.74 -20.29
C SER A 83 8.17 -20.88 -20.16
N ARG A 84 7.54 -20.32 -19.13
CA ARG A 84 6.08 -20.28 -19.01
C ARG A 84 5.57 -18.85 -19.18
N LYS A 85 4.49 -18.73 -19.97
CA LYS A 85 3.75 -17.50 -20.22
C LYS A 85 3.58 -16.73 -18.91
N THR A 86 4.12 -15.53 -18.86
CA THR A 86 3.82 -14.55 -17.83
C THR A 86 2.34 -14.21 -17.94
N GLU A 87 1.55 -14.62 -16.95
CA GLU A 87 0.16 -14.19 -16.84
C GLU A 87 0.15 -12.90 -16.02
N ASP A 88 -0.22 -11.80 -16.69
CA ASP A 88 -0.32 -10.49 -16.08
C ASP A 88 -1.71 -10.36 -15.47
N LYS A 89 -1.78 -10.35 -14.14
CA LYS A 89 -3.03 -10.21 -13.38
C LYS A 89 -3.26 -8.75 -13.03
N ARG A 90 -4.46 -8.23 -13.30
CA ARG A 90 -4.83 -6.87 -12.87
C ARG A 90 -4.96 -6.85 -11.35
N PHE A 91 -4.56 -5.74 -10.76
CA PHE A 91 -4.88 -5.43 -9.38
C PHE A 91 -5.47 -4.03 -9.26
N ILE A 92 -6.38 -3.87 -8.30
CA ILE A 92 -7.04 -2.61 -7.98
C ILE A 92 -7.00 -2.43 -6.47
N VAL A 93 -6.45 -1.31 -6.01
CA VAL A 93 -6.36 -1.00 -4.59
C VAL A 93 -6.93 0.36 -4.32
N LYS A 94 -7.92 0.45 -3.44
CA LYS A 94 -8.47 1.73 -3.00
C LYS A 94 -7.53 2.36 -1.98
N THR A 95 -7.20 3.63 -2.20
CA THR A 95 -6.39 4.42 -1.28
C THR A 95 -7.21 5.56 -0.70
N TYR A 96 -6.88 5.93 0.54
CA TYR A 96 -7.43 7.09 1.21
C TYR A 96 -6.30 7.86 1.88
N THR A 97 -6.01 9.06 1.38
CA THR A 97 -5.02 9.97 1.94
C THR A 97 -5.74 10.97 2.84
N ARG A 98 -5.44 10.91 4.13
CA ARG A 98 -5.98 11.86 5.12
C ARG A 98 -5.42 13.27 4.89
N PRO A 99 -6.09 14.32 5.42
CA PRO A 99 -5.57 15.69 5.37
C PRO A 99 -4.19 15.86 6.04
N ASP A 100 -3.84 14.99 6.98
CA ASP A 100 -2.52 14.96 7.65
C ASP A 100 -1.43 14.27 6.82
N GLY A 101 -1.77 13.78 5.62
CA GLY A 101 -0.89 13.07 4.69
C GLY A 101 -0.78 11.57 4.94
N ALA A 102 -1.42 11.02 5.97
CA ALA A 102 -1.37 9.58 6.23
C ALA A 102 -2.24 8.80 5.24
N ILE A 103 -1.69 7.71 4.71
CA ILE A 103 -2.32 6.90 3.66
C ILE A 103 -2.86 5.60 4.25
N ASN A 104 -4.15 5.35 4.05
CA ASN A 104 -4.82 4.09 4.33
C ASN A 104 -5.07 3.34 3.00
N ILE A 105 -4.87 2.03 3.01
CA ILE A 105 -4.91 1.17 1.82
C ILE A 105 -5.92 0.05 2.10
N SER A 106 -6.81 -0.24 1.16
CA SER A 106 -7.74 -1.36 1.28
C SER A 106 -7.08 -2.70 0.97
N ILE A 107 -7.81 -3.79 1.23
CA ILE A 107 -7.48 -5.11 0.67
C ILE A 107 -7.44 -4.97 -0.88
N PRO A 108 -6.41 -5.50 -1.55
CA PRO A 108 -6.30 -5.45 -2.99
C PRO A 108 -7.27 -6.44 -3.64
N VAL A 109 -7.92 -6.02 -4.71
CA VAL A 109 -8.63 -6.92 -5.62
C VAL A 109 -7.64 -7.37 -6.67
N ILE A 110 -7.41 -8.68 -6.82
CA ILE A 110 -6.45 -9.25 -7.76
C ILE A 110 -7.14 -10.33 -8.59
N ASP A 111 -7.01 -10.25 -9.92
CA ASP A 111 -7.63 -11.20 -10.85
C ASP A 111 -7.29 -12.67 -10.52
N GLY A 112 -8.33 -13.48 -10.36
CA GLY A 112 -8.21 -14.93 -10.14
C GLY A 112 -7.45 -15.33 -8.88
N ILE A 113 -7.36 -14.45 -7.89
CA ILE A 113 -6.89 -14.78 -6.52
C ILE A 113 -8.05 -14.63 -5.53
N ASP A 114 -8.88 -13.61 -5.71
CA ASP A 114 -10.00 -13.32 -4.82
C ASP A 114 -11.27 -14.03 -5.31
N GLU A 115 -11.71 -15.09 -4.61
CA GLU A 115 -12.96 -15.82 -4.93
C GLU A 115 -14.22 -15.00 -4.65
N LEU A 116 -14.08 -13.86 -3.96
CA LEU A 116 -15.20 -13.02 -3.55
C LEU A 116 -15.81 -12.20 -4.69
N LEU A 117 -15.06 -11.96 -5.77
CA LEU A 117 -15.49 -11.16 -6.91
C LEU A 117 -15.43 -11.96 -8.19
N THR A 118 -16.48 -11.86 -9.00
CA THR A 118 -16.50 -12.44 -10.35
C THR A 118 -15.66 -11.58 -11.30
N GLU A 119 -15.17 -12.18 -12.38
CA GLU A 119 -14.40 -11.48 -13.41
C GLU A 119 -15.14 -10.23 -13.93
N ALA A 120 -16.44 -10.33 -14.18
CA ALA A 120 -17.27 -9.20 -14.61
C ALA A 120 -17.35 -8.05 -13.57
N GLN A 121 -17.25 -8.36 -12.28
CA GLN A 121 -17.19 -7.34 -11.22
C GLN A 121 -15.83 -6.67 -11.19
N VAL A 122 -14.75 -7.43 -11.40
CA VAL A 122 -13.40 -6.86 -11.48
C VAL A 122 -13.28 -5.97 -12.73
N ASP A 123 -13.78 -6.41 -13.87
CA ASP A 123 -13.86 -5.61 -15.09
C ASP A 123 -14.64 -4.30 -14.86
N GLY A 124 -15.79 -4.39 -14.19
CA GLY A 124 -16.58 -3.21 -13.84
C GLY A 124 -15.82 -2.21 -12.96
N LEU A 125 -15.03 -2.69 -12.00
CA LEU A 125 -14.16 -1.83 -11.18
C LEU A 125 -13.02 -1.23 -12.01
N TRP A 126 -12.41 -2.04 -12.87
CA TRP A 126 -11.31 -1.63 -13.74
C TRP A 126 -11.72 -0.50 -14.68
N THR A 127 -12.80 -0.68 -15.45
CA THR A 127 -13.30 0.36 -16.37
C THR A 127 -13.71 1.63 -15.61
N LYS A 128 -14.29 1.48 -14.42
CA LYS A 128 -14.77 2.63 -13.65
C LYS A 128 -13.63 3.46 -13.04
N TYR A 129 -12.57 2.82 -12.55
CA TYR A 129 -11.56 3.47 -11.72
C TYR A 129 -10.16 3.51 -12.33
N CYS A 130 -9.84 2.62 -13.26
CA CYS A 130 -8.51 2.46 -13.83
C CYS A 130 -8.43 2.93 -15.31
N GLU A 131 -9.54 2.92 -16.05
CA GLU A 131 -9.57 3.40 -17.44
C GLU A 131 -10.06 4.85 -17.56
N ALA A 132 -10.76 5.37 -16.55
CA ALA A 132 -11.33 6.71 -16.59
C ALA A 132 -10.23 7.80 -16.51
N PRO A 133 -10.34 8.88 -17.32
CA PRO A 133 -9.35 9.95 -17.32
C PRO A 133 -9.32 10.67 -15.97
N THR A 134 -8.12 10.84 -15.42
CA THR A 134 -7.84 11.58 -14.19
C THR A 134 -8.26 13.03 -14.34
N THR A 135 -9.48 13.37 -13.91
CA THR A 135 -9.91 14.76 -13.87
C THR A 135 -9.42 15.38 -12.57
N LYS A 136 -8.21 15.95 -12.59
CA LYS A 136 -7.84 16.97 -11.60
C LYS A 136 -8.68 18.21 -11.93
N ALA A 137 -9.86 18.33 -11.35
CA ALA A 137 -10.57 19.59 -11.30
C ALA A 137 -9.78 20.52 -10.37
N ILE A 138 -8.87 21.29 -10.95
CA ILE A 138 -8.31 22.49 -10.33
C ILE A 138 -9.47 23.49 -10.30
N GLN A 139 -9.95 23.82 -9.11
CA GLN A 139 -10.81 24.98 -8.88
C GLN A 139 -10.25 25.78 -7.72
#